data_AF-A0A7Y6Z276-F1
#
_entry.id   AF-A0A7Y6Z276-F1
#
_cell.length_a   1.000
_cell.length_b   1.000
_cell.length_c   1.000
_cell.angle_alpha   90.00
_cell.angle_beta   90.00
_cell.angle_gamma   90.00
#
_symmetry.space_group_name_H-M   'P 1'
#
loop_
_entity.id
_entity.type
_entity.pdbx_description
1 polymer ?
#
loop_
_entity_poly.entity_id
_entity_poly.type
_entity_poly.pdbx_seq_one_letter_code
_entity_poly.pdbx_strand_id
1 'polypeptide(L)'
;MMDQQIRLCLGGDLANMHGLGWIATDLNQLIVLSDLLESGQEDIAEHFFGTDARPFNRYKTFASTPARRPSQVRQQDDGSVEMVISELGVAASILMPLVEAAVQRQFEGREEPLAFALGTKDPGLKRVMQAYDRGDFGAGSEALGTLMFVLKELNYDVPYLVTSGPVIEHAVSKYSRRIARTIRKSLPQ
;
A
#
# COMPACT_ATOMS: atom_id res chain seq x y z
N MET A 1 -19.48 9.30 3.87
CA MET A 1 -18.37 8.34 3.81
C MET A 1 -17.82 8.44 2.39
N MET A 2 -16.58 8.91 2.21
CA MET A 2 -15.98 9.01 0.87
C MET A 2 -15.54 7.61 0.45
N ASP A 3 -16.14 7.08 -0.61
CA ASP A 3 -15.73 5.81 -1.22
C ASP A 3 -14.36 6.02 -1.90
N GLN A 4 -13.31 5.45 -1.32
CA GLN A 4 -11.97 5.54 -1.89
C GLN A 4 -11.68 4.34 -2.78
N GLN A 5 -10.85 4.57 -3.80
CA GLN A 5 -10.48 3.54 -4.76
C GLN A 5 -8.99 3.56 -5.01
N ILE A 6 -8.39 2.38 -5.09
CA ILE A 6 -6.98 2.20 -5.42
C ILE A 6 -6.85 1.44 -6.73
N ARG A 7 -5.97 1.95 -7.58
CA ARG A 7 -5.60 1.38 -8.86
C ARG A 7 -4.24 0.73 -8.75
N LEU A 8 -4.22 -0.58 -8.92
CA LEU A 8 -3.01 -1.35 -9.09
C LEU A 8 -2.74 -1.55 -10.57
N CYS A 9 -1.65 -1.00 -11.10
CA CYS A 9 -1.22 -1.24 -12.48
C CYS A 9 0.04 -2.12 -12.49
N LEU A 10 0.00 -3.22 -13.24
CA LEU A 10 1.07 -4.21 -13.35
C LEU A 10 1.43 -4.50 -14.81
N GLY A 11 2.61 -4.09 -15.26
CA GLY A 11 3.07 -4.24 -16.66
C GLY A 11 4.13 -5.31 -16.89
N GLY A 12 4.42 -5.63 -18.16
CA GLY A 12 5.53 -6.53 -18.55
C GLY A 12 5.43 -7.97 -18.00
N ASP A 13 6.57 -8.60 -17.74
CA ASP A 13 6.69 -10.00 -17.29
C ASP A 13 6.18 -10.25 -15.84
N LEU A 14 5.77 -9.19 -15.14
CA LEU A 14 5.04 -9.28 -13.87
C LEU A 14 3.65 -9.89 -14.01
N ALA A 15 3.14 -10.00 -15.24
CA ALA A 15 1.86 -10.61 -15.55
C ALA A 15 1.84 -12.15 -15.40
N ASN A 16 2.87 -12.78 -14.83
CA ASN A 16 2.77 -14.19 -14.47
C ASN A 16 1.80 -14.37 -13.28
N MET A 17 0.81 -15.27 -13.46
CA MET A 17 -0.28 -15.50 -12.50
C MET A 17 0.20 -15.82 -11.07
N HIS A 18 1.38 -16.41 -10.93
CA HIS A 18 1.95 -16.75 -9.63
C HIS A 18 2.42 -15.49 -8.87
N GLY A 19 3.23 -14.63 -9.50
CA GLY A 19 3.70 -13.37 -8.93
C GLY A 19 2.55 -12.41 -8.60
N LEU A 20 1.54 -12.36 -9.48
CA LEU A 20 0.29 -11.65 -9.25
C LEU A 20 -0.42 -12.13 -7.97
N GLY A 21 -0.53 -13.45 -7.77
CA GLY A 21 -1.14 -14.01 -6.56
C GLY A 21 -0.40 -13.62 -5.28
N TRP A 22 0.93 -13.51 -5.33
CA TRP A 22 1.73 -13.07 -4.19
C TRP A 22 1.52 -11.58 -3.87
N ILE A 23 1.57 -10.72 -4.89
CA ILE A 23 1.33 -9.28 -4.71
C ILE A 23 -0.09 -9.04 -4.21
N ALA A 24 -1.09 -9.71 -4.80
CA ALA A 24 -2.49 -9.61 -4.36
C ALA A 24 -2.67 -10.02 -2.89
N THR A 25 -1.96 -11.06 -2.43
CA THR A 25 -1.99 -11.47 -1.02
C THR A 25 -1.42 -10.37 -0.12
N ASP A 26 -0.30 -9.76 -0.51
CA ASP A 26 0.34 -8.68 0.26
C ASP A 26 -0.52 -7.42 0.32
N LEU A 27 -1.20 -7.07 -0.78
CA LEU A 27 -2.14 -5.96 -0.82
C LEU A 27 -3.39 -6.22 0.04
N ASN A 28 -3.91 -7.45 0.04
CA ASN A 28 -5.02 -7.81 0.92
C ASN A 28 -4.62 -7.66 2.40
N GLN A 29 -3.39 -8.00 2.76
CA GLN A 29 -2.91 -7.80 4.13
C GLN A 29 -2.79 -6.31 4.49
N LEU A 30 -2.40 -5.45 3.54
CA LEU A 30 -2.42 -3.99 3.74
C LEU A 30 -3.84 -3.45 3.91
N ILE A 31 -4.83 -3.99 3.19
CA ILE A 31 -6.26 -3.65 3.37
C ILE A 31 -6.71 -4.04 4.79
N VAL A 32 -6.37 -5.24 5.25
CA VAL A 32 -6.74 -5.67 6.61
C VAL A 32 -6.11 -4.76 7.66
N LEU A 33 -4.82 -4.43 7.53
CA LEU A 33 -4.17 -3.47 8.42
C LEU A 33 -4.92 -2.13 8.41
N SER A 34 -5.28 -1.63 7.23
CA SER A 34 -6.01 -0.37 7.07
C SER A 34 -7.37 -0.41 7.79
N ASP A 35 -8.13 -1.48 7.60
CA ASP A 35 -9.44 -1.65 8.24
C ASP A 35 -9.30 -1.72 9.79
N LEU A 36 -8.24 -2.36 10.31
CA LEU A 36 -7.96 -2.40 11.75
C LEU A 36 -7.62 -1.02 12.32
N LEU A 37 -6.79 -0.24 11.62
CA LEU A 37 -6.40 1.11 12.03
C LEU A 37 -7.60 2.06 12.04
N GLU A 38 -8.44 2.03 10.99
CA GLU A 38 -9.64 2.87 10.92
C GLU A 38 -10.70 2.49 11.95
N SER A 39 -10.79 1.21 12.29
CA SER A 39 -11.71 0.72 13.30
C SER A 39 -11.21 0.94 14.73
N GLY A 40 -10.04 1.57 14.92
CA GLY A 40 -9.42 1.78 16.24
C GLY A 40 -8.96 0.49 16.94
N GLN A 41 -8.75 -0.60 16.19
CA GLN A 41 -8.29 -1.89 16.71
C GLN A 41 -6.76 -1.98 16.73
N GLU A 42 -6.11 -0.97 17.32
CA GLU A 42 -4.65 -0.80 17.31
C GLU A 42 -3.92 -1.97 17.97
N ASP A 43 -4.44 -2.52 19.08
CA ASP A 43 -3.84 -3.69 19.75
C ASP A 43 -3.75 -4.92 18.83
N ILE A 44 -4.76 -5.11 17.98
CA ILE A 44 -4.80 -6.20 17.01
C ILE A 44 -3.83 -5.90 15.86
N ALA A 45 -3.79 -4.64 15.40
CA ALA A 45 -2.84 -4.20 14.39
C ALA A 45 -1.38 -4.41 14.86
N GLU A 46 -1.04 -4.01 16.09
CA GLU A 46 0.28 -4.23 16.69
C GLU A 46 0.60 -5.72 16.80
N HIS A 47 -0.32 -6.54 17.32
CA HIS A 47 -0.08 -7.96 17.54
C HIS A 47 0.27 -8.72 16.24
N PHE A 48 -0.34 -8.33 15.11
CA PHE A 48 -0.15 -9.01 13.83
C PHE A 48 0.82 -8.30 12.89
N PHE A 49 0.89 -6.98 12.91
CA PHE A 49 1.65 -6.17 11.95
C PHE A 49 2.76 -5.33 12.60
N GLY A 50 2.84 -5.29 13.93
CA GLY A 50 3.86 -4.58 14.69
C GLY A 50 5.27 -5.14 14.52
N THR A 51 6.25 -4.44 15.10
CA THR A 51 7.68 -4.77 14.93
C THR A 51 8.06 -6.12 15.52
N ASP A 52 7.41 -6.51 16.61
CA ASP A 52 7.62 -7.78 17.30
C ASP A 52 6.65 -8.87 16.82
N ALA A 53 5.81 -8.57 15.82
CA ALA A 53 4.85 -9.51 15.30
C ALA A 53 5.57 -10.72 14.68
N ARG A 54 5.21 -11.91 15.17
CA ARG A 54 5.74 -13.15 14.59
C ARG A 54 5.33 -13.24 13.12
N PRO A 55 6.18 -13.82 12.26
CA PRO A 55 5.78 -14.15 10.89
C PRO A 55 4.52 -15.02 10.94
N PHE A 56 3.39 -14.45 10.56
CA PHE A 56 2.13 -15.17 10.46
C PHE A 56 1.90 -15.62 9.03
N ASN A 57 1.16 -16.71 8.87
CA ASN A 57 0.85 -17.25 7.55
C ASN A 57 0.15 -16.17 6.71
N ARG A 58 0.63 -15.91 5.50
CA ARG A 58 0.04 -14.98 4.52
C ARG A 58 -1.43 -15.28 4.19
N TYR A 59 -1.85 -16.53 4.41
CA TYR A 59 -3.22 -17.02 4.23
C TYR A 59 -4.06 -16.96 5.50
N LYS A 60 -3.54 -16.39 6.59
CA LYS A 60 -4.30 -16.21 7.81
C LYS A 60 -5.45 -15.26 7.51
N THR A 61 -6.65 -15.82 7.50
CA THR A 61 -7.89 -15.07 7.39
C THR A 61 -8.18 -14.41 8.73
N PHE A 62 -8.28 -13.09 8.73
CA PHE A 62 -8.82 -12.34 9.85
C PHE A 62 -10.35 -12.44 9.73
N ALA A 63 -10.98 -13.18 10.65
CA ALA A 63 -12.40 -13.51 10.57
C ALA A 63 -13.33 -12.27 10.52
N SER A 64 -12.81 -11.10 10.87
CA SER A 64 -13.52 -9.82 10.91
C SER A 64 -13.47 -9.01 9.61
N THR A 65 -12.65 -9.39 8.62
CA THR A 65 -12.45 -8.55 7.42
C THR A 65 -12.68 -9.37 6.16
N PRO A 66 -13.81 -9.19 5.44
CA PRO A 66 -14.03 -9.90 4.19
C PRO A 66 -12.94 -9.54 3.19
N ALA A 67 -12.38 -10.54 2.51
CA ALA A 67 -11.40 -10.31 1.46
C ALA A 67 -12.03 -9.44 0.36
N ARG A 68 -11.53 -8.21 0.19
CA ARG A 68 -12.04 -7.28 -0.81
C ARG A 68 -11.56 -7.71 -2.18
N ARG A 69 -12.51 -8.06 -3.04
CA ARG A 69 -12.21 -8.44 -4.42
C ARG A 69 -12.02 -7.19 -5.27
N PRO A 70 -11.16 -7.22 -6.30
CA PRO A 70 -11.11 -6.17 -7.29
C PRO A 70 -12.50 -5.96 -7.88
N SER A 71 -12.98 -4.72 -7.82
CA SER A 71 -14.24 -4.29 -8.44
C SER A 71 -14.13 -4.30 -9.97
N GLN A 72 -12.93 -4.07 -10.51
CA GLN A 72 -12.66 -4.12 -11.94
C GLN A 72 -11.26 -4.68 -12.16
N VAL A 73 -11.11 -5.50 -13.21
CA VAL A 73 -9.83 -5.96 -13.74
C VAL A 73 -9.82 -5.65 -15.23
N ARG A 74 -8.82 -4.90 -15.70
CA ARG A 74 -8.74 -4.42 -17.08
C ARG A 74 -7.34 -4.69 -17.61
N GLN A 75 -7.26 -5.25 -18.81
CA GLN A 75 -6.02 -5.24 -19.57
C GLN A 75 -5.88 -3.85 -20.23
N GLN A 76 -4.69 -3.27 -20.16
CA GLN A 76 -4.32 -2.01 -20.79
C GLN A 76 -3.68 -2.27 -22.16
N ASP A 77 -3.61 -1.23 -22.99
CA ASP A 77 -3.08 -1.33 -24.36
C ASP A 77 -1.60 -1.71 -24.42
N ASP A 78 -0.84 -1.42 -23.35
CA ASP A 78 0.57 -1.80 -23.19
C ASP A 78 0.76 -3.23 -22.66
N GLY A 79 -0.33 -4.00 -22.54
CA GLY A 79 -0.33 -5.37 -22.00
C GLY A 79 -0.32 -5.43 -20.47
N SER A 80 -0.31 -4.29 -19.77
CA SER A 80 -0.42 -4.26 -18.32
C SER A 80 -1.84 -4.62 -17.83
N VAL A 81 -1.94 -5.03 -16.57
CA VAL A 81 -3.20 -5.32 -15.89
C VAL A 81 -3.47 -4.23 -14.86
N GLU A 82 -4.58 -3.51 -15.02
CA GLU A 82 -5.14 -2.61 -14.01
C GLU A 82 -6.18 -3.36 -13.17
N MET A 83 -6.01 -3.35 -11.85
CA MET A 83 -7.02 -3.79 -10.89
C MET A 83 -7.51 -2.59 -10.08
N VAL A 84 -8.83 -2.40 -10.03
CA VAL A 84 -9.47 -1.36 -9.22
C VAL A 84 -10.09 -2.00 -7.99
N ILE A 85 -9.61 -1.63 -6.82
CA ILE A 85 -10.18 -2.03 -5.54
C ILE A 85 -10.99 -0.85 -5.02
N SER A 86 -12.31 -1.05 -4.87
CA SER A 86 -13.25 -0.02 -4.42
C SER A 86 -13.65 -0.22 -2.95
N GLU A 87 -14.39 0.73 -2.40
CA GLU A 87 -14.91 0.71 -1.01
C GLU A 87 -13.82 0.82 0.04
N LEU A 88 -12.61 1.25 -0.34
CA LEU A 88 -11.48 1.29 0.56
C LEU A 88 -11.61 2.43 1.57
N GLY A 89 -10.98 2.22 2.71
CA GLY A 89 -10.72 3.25 3.70
C GLY A 89 -9.75 4.32 3.21
N VAL A 90 -9.74 5.45 3.91
CA VAL A 90 -8.70 6.48 3.84
C VAL A 90 -7.32 5.88 4.19
N ALA A 91 -7.25 4.98 5.17
CA ALA A 91 -6.00 4.32 5.57
C ALA A 91 -5.39 3.51 4.44
N ALA A 92 -6.18 2.72 3.72
CA ALA A 92 -5.66 1.98 2.58
C ALA A 92 -5.15 2.92 1.48
N SER A 93 -5.87 4.03 1.28
CA SER A 93 -5.56 5.05 0.27
C SER A 93 -4.31 5.88 0.57
N ILE A 94 -3.78 5.77 1.79
CA ILE A 94 -2.51 6.35 2.21
C ILE A 94 -1.42 5.27 2.25
N LEU A 95 -1.69 4.14 2.92
CA LEU A 95 -0.70 3.07 3.11
C LEU A 95 -0.24 2.44 1.80
N MET A 96 -1.12 2.25 0.82
CA MET A 96 -0.75 1.66 -0.46
C MET A 96 0.19 2.56 -1.27
N PRO A 97 -0.08 3.87 -1.47
CA PRO A 97 0.91 4.76 -2.08
C PRO A 97 2.23 4.86 -1.31
N LEU A 98 2.22 4.79 0.03
CA LEU A 98 3.46 4.74 0.83
C LEU A 98 4.27 3.48 0.51
N VAL A 99 3.61 2.34 0.34
CA VAL A 99 4.24 1.08 -0.10
C VAL A 99 4.75 1.19 -1.52
N GLU A 100 4.00 1.79 -2.44
CA GLU A 100 4.47 2.06 -3.81
C GLU A 100 5.74 2.89 -3.82
N ALA A 101 5.76 4.05 -3.14
CA ALA A 101 6.94 4.91 -3.06
C ALA A 101 8.14 4.14 -2.48
N ALA A 102 7.92 3.33 -1.44
CA ALA A 102 8.97 2.49 -0.84
C ALA A 102 9.41 1.31 -1.75
N VAL A 103 8.55 0.82 -2.63
CA VAL A 103 8.94 -0.14 -3.68
C VAL A 103 9.75 0.59 -4.74
N GLN A 104 9.29 1.72 -5.26
CA GLN A 104 9.96 2.52 -6.30
C GLN A 104 11.39 2.90 -5.90
N ARG A 105 11.60 3.39 -4.67
CA ARG A 105 12.93 3.68 -4.11
C ARG A 105 13.90 2.50 -4.15
N GLN A 106 13.41 1.26 -4.15
CA GLN A 106 14.26 0.07 -4.25
C GLN A 106 14.68 -0.29 -5.68
N PHE A 107 14.14 0.40 -6.68
CA PHE A 107 14.44 0.24 -8.10
C PHE A 107 14.95 1.55 -8.74
N GLU A 108 15.07 2.64 -7.98
CA GLU A 108 15.73 3.87 -8.42
C GLU A 108 17.12 3.57 -9.01
N GLY A 109 17.41 4.17 -10.18
CA GLY A 109 18.67 3.98 -10.89
C GLY A 109 18.76 2.72 -11.77
N ARG A 110 17.68 1.93 -11.91
CA ARG A 110 17.61 0.87 -12.92
C ARG A 110 17.01 1.40 -14.22
N GLU A 111 17.49 0.87 -15.35
CA GLU A 111 16.98 1.24 -16.69
C GLU A 111 15.57 0.68 -16.97
N GLU A 112 15.18 -0.39 -16.27
CA GLU A 112 13.87 -1.01 -16.48
C GLU A 112 12.75 -0.25 -15.74
N PRO A 113 11.67 0.14 -16.44
CA PRO A 113 10.54 0.79 -15.80
C PRO A 113 9.88 -0.17 -14.79
N LEU A 114 9.70 0.31 -13.56
CA LEU A 114 8.95 -0.44 -12.55
C LEU A 114 7.51 -0.62 -13.03
N ALA A 115 7.14 -1.86 -13.31
CA ALA A 115 5.78 -2.20 -13.71
C ALA A 115 4.85 -2.44 -12.50
N PHE A 116 4.90 -1.53 -11.52
CA PHE A 116 4.07 -1.57 -10.31
C PHE A 116 3.69 -0.16 -9.89
N ALA A 117 2.40 0.13 -9.89
CA ALA A 117 1.86 1.40 -9.39
C ALA A 117 0.61 1.16 -8.53
N LEU A 118 0.44 1.94 -7.44
CA LEU A 118 -0.69 1.91 -6.50
C LEU A 118 -1.23 3.32 -6.27
N GLY A 119 -2.09 3.79 -7.17
CA GLY A 119 -2.63 5.15 -7.09
C GLY A 119 -4.02 5.22 -6.43
N THR A 120 -4.26 6.26 -5.62
CA THR A 120 -5.62 6.66 -5.23
C THR A 120 -6.32 7.46 -6.34
N LYS A 121 -7.65 7.32 -6.48
CA LYS A 121 -8.48 8.17 -7.35
C LYS A 121 -8.81 9.53 -6.75
N ASP A 122 -8.64 9.70 -5.44
CA ASP A 122 -8.89 10.98 -4.77
C ASP A 122 -7.82 12.02 -5.19
N PRO A 123 -8.22 13.13 -5.84
CA PRO A 123 -7.26 14.13 -6.31
C PRO A 123 -6.49 14.83 -5.19
N GLY A 124 -7.10 14.99 -4.02
CA GLY A 124 -6.47 15.57 -2.83
C GLY A 124 -5.37 14.67 -2.32
N LEU A 125 -5.72 13.41 -2.00
CA LEU A 125 -4.74 12.41 -1.56
C LEU A 125 -3.65 12.19 -2.61
N LYS A 126 -3.99 12.12 -3.90
CA LYS A 126 -3.01 11.95 -4.98
C LYS A 126 -1.95 13.05 -4.95
N ARG A 127 -2.32 14.32 -4.79
CA ARG A 127 -1.36 15.43 -4.70
C ARG A 127 -0.48 15.33 -3.47
N VAL A 128 -1.05 14.96 -2.32
CA VAL A 128 -0.29 14.78 -1.07
C VAL A 128 0.73 13.65 -1.22
N MET A 129 0.32 12.50 -1.76
CA MET A 129 1.22 11.37 -1.96
C MET A 129 2.33 11.67 -2.97
N GLN A 130 2.03 12.43 -4.03
CA GLN A 130 3.05 12.90 -4.97
C GLN A 130 4.08 13.81 -4.31
N ALA A 131 3.64 14.69 -3.40
CA ALA A 131 4.54 15.56 -2.66
C ALA A 131 5.36 14.76 -1.63
N TYR A 132 4.78 13.74 -0.99
CA TYR A 132 5.50 12.81 -0.13
C TYR A 132 6.60 12.05 -0.89
N ASP A 133 6.28 11.56 -2.09
CA ASP A 133 7.22 10.81 -2.91
C ASP A 133 8.44 11.66 -3.34
N ARG A 134 8.21 12.92 -3.70
CA ARG A 134 9.28 13.91 -4.00
C ARG A 134 10.18 14.26 -2.80
N GLY A 135 9.82 13.84 -1.59
CA GLY A 135 10.57 14.17 -0.38
C GLY A 135 10.20 15.53 0.23
N ASP A 136 9.07 16.13 -0.17
CA ASP A 136 8.63 17.44 0.34
C ASP A 136 8.33 17.42 1.86
N PHE A 137 8.27 16.23 2.46
CA PHE A 137 7.88 15.97 3.85
C PHE A 137 9.08 15.66 4.77
N GLY A 138 10.30 15.60 4.24
CA GLY A 138 11.49 15.19 5.00
C GLY A 138 11.72 13.66 4.98
N ALA A 139 12.43 13.15 5.99
CA ALA A 139 12.85 11.75 6.05
C ALA A 139 12.47 11.07 7.37
N GLY A 140 12.30 9.74 7.34
CA GLY A 140 11.99 8.94 8.52
C GLY A 140 10.65 9.29 9.17
N SER A 141 10.60 9.23 10.49
CA SER A 141 9.38 9.46 11.28
C SER A 141 8.85 10.89 11.19
N GLU A 142 9.71 11.88 10.93
CA GLU A 142 9.32 13.28 10.71
C GLU A 142 8.45 13.42 9.44
N ALA A 143 8.70 12.60 8.42
CA ALA A 143 7.91 12.60 7.19
C ALA A 143 6.48 12.14 7.42
N LEU A 144 6.26 11.14 8.28
CA LEU A 144 4.92 10.68 8.64
C LEU A 144 4.17 11.71 9.51
N GLY A 145 4.88 12.40 10.41
CA GLY A 145 4.30 13.49 11.20
C GLY A 145 3.83 14.65 10.32
N THR A 146 4.66 15.07 9.36
CA THR A 146 4.31 16.10 8.39
C THR A 146 3.16 15.64 7.48
N LEU A 147 3.15 14.36 7.09
CA LEU A 147 2.10 13.78 6.27
C LEU A 147 0.75 13.85 6.98
N MET A 148 0.72 13.45 8.26
CA MET A 148 -0.49 13.56 9.07
C MET A 148 -0.98 15.00 9.16
N PHE A 149 -0.08 15.97 9.40
CA PHE A 149 -0.46 17.38 9.49
C PHE A 149 -1.16 17.85 8.20
N VAL A 150 -0.57 17.59 7.03
CA VAL A 150 -1.15 17.98 5.74
C VAL A 150 -2.49 17.28 5.48
N LEU A 151 -2.60 15.99 5.79
CA LEU A 151 -3.84 15.24 5.63
C LEU A 151 -4.96 15.78 6.54
N LYS A 152 -4.63 16.19 7.76
CA LYS A 152 -5.56 16.79 8.70
C LYS A 152 -6.09 18.15 8.20
N GLU A 153 -5.21 18.99 7.65
CA GLU A 153 -5.62 20.27 7.02
C GLU A 153 -6.54 20.08 5.81
N LEU A 154 -6.46 18.92 5.15
CA LEU A 154 -7.35 18.53 4.05
C LEU A 154 -8.62 17.80 4.52
N ASN A 155 -8.90 17.77 5.83
CA ASN A 155 -10.04 17.11 6.47
C ASN A 155 -10.07 15.58 6.34
N TYR A 156 -8.91 14.94 6.21
CA TYR A 156 -8.80 13.49 6.39
C TYR A 156 -8.65 13.16 7.88
N ASP A 157 -9.51 12.27 8.37
CA ASP A 157 -9.45 11.77 9.75
C ASP A 157 -8.48 10.58 9.82
N VAL A 158 -7.24 10.85 10.24
CA VAL A 158 -6.13 9.89 10.21
C VAL A 158 -5.33 9.83 11.53
N PRO A 159 -6.00 9.74 12.70
CA PRO A 159 -5.33 9.76 14.00
C PRO A 159 -4.34 8.60 14.17
N TYR A 160 -4.61 7.47 13.50
CA TYR A 160 -3.77 6.28 13.50
C TYR A 160 -2.35 6.52 12.95
N LEU A 161 -2.12 7.56 12.13
CA LEU A 161 -0.77 7.86 11.63
C LEU A 161 0.20 8.23 12.75
N VAL A 162 -0.29 8.73 13.88
CA VAL A 162 0.53 9.07 15.06
C VAL A 162 0.53 7.92 16.06
N THR A 163 -0.64 7.43 16.43
CA THR A 163 -0.76 6.41 17.48
C THR A 163 -0.15 5.08 17.04
N SER A 164 -0.25 4.74 15.75
CA SER A 164 0.27 3.51 15.16
C SER A 164 1.44 3.75 14.18
N GLY A 165 2.14 4.88 14.29
CA GLY A 165 3.27 5.23 13.42
C GLY A 165 4.32 4.11 13.28
N PRO A 166 4.83 3.51 14.37
CA PRO A 166 5.78 2.39 14.30
C PRO A 166 5.25 1.16 13.56
N VAL A 167 3.96 0.80 13.74
CA VAL A 167 3.30 -0.30 13.03
C VAL A 167 3.27 0.00 11.53
N ILE A 168 2.93 1.23 11.17
CA ILE A 168 2.82 1.69 9.79
C ILE A 168 4.18 1.66 9.11
N GLU A 169 5.21 2.23 9.74
CA GLU A 169 6.58 2.18 9.21
C GLU A 169 7.06 0.73 9.01
N HIS A 170 6.81 -0.13 10.01
CA HIS A 170 7.17 -1.53 9.93
C HIS A 170 6.43 -2.23 8.79
N ALA A 171 5.12 -2.05 8.67
CA ALA A 171 4.30 -2.64 7.63
C ALA A 171 4.74 -2.15 6.24
N VAL A 172 4.90 -0.84 6.04
CA VAL A 172 5.37 -0.26 4.77
C VAL A 172 6.71 -0.85 4.36
N SER A 173 7.66 -0.91 5.30
CA SER A 173 8.98 -1.52 5.09
C SER A 173 8.90 -3.02 4.78
N LYS A 174 8.08 -3.78 5.50
CA LYS A 174 7.90 -5.22 5.31
C LYS A 174 7.26 -5.55 3.97
N TYR A 175 6.15 -4.91 3.62
CA TYR A 175 5.41 -5.19 2.40
C TYR A 175 6.13 -4.66 1.17
N SER A 176 6.77 -3.49 1.23
CA SER A 176 7.58 -2.99 0.11
C SER A 176 8.75 -3.92 -0.22
N ARG A 177 9.50 -4.44 0.77
CA ARG A 177 10.56 -5.42 0.54
C ARG A 177 10.04 -6.72 -0.06
N ARG A 178 8.87 -7.20 0.38
CA ARG A 178 8.26 -8.44 -0.13
C ARG A 178 7.80 -8.27 -1.57
N ILE A 179 7.07 -7.19 -1.87
CA ILE A 179 6.61 -6.87 -3.21
C ILE A 179 7.81 -6.69 -4.14
N ALA A 180 8.82 -5.89 -3.74
CA ALA A 180 10.05 -5.71 -4.52
C ALA A 180 10.77 -7.04 -4.78
N ARG A 181 10.82 -7.95 -3.81
CA ARG A 181 11.40 -9.29 -4.01
C ARG A 181 10.59 -10.11 -5.02
N THR A 182 9.26 -10.06 -4.96
CA THR A 182 8.39 -10.74 -5.93
C THR A 182 8.57 -10.16 -7.32
N ILE A 183 8.72 -8.84 -7.42
CA ILE A 183 8.97 -8.16 -8.69
C ILE A 183 10.30 -8.61 -9.29
N ARG A 184 11.40 -8.55 -8.53
CA ARG A 184 12.73 -8.99 -8.99
C ARG A 184 12.79 -10.43 -9.46
N LYS A 185 11.96 -11.32 -8.89
CA LYS A 185 11.88 -12.73 -9.30
C LYS A 185 11.11 -12.93 -10.60
N SER A 186 10.29 -11.96 -10.98
CA SER A 186 9.43 -12.03 -12.16
C SER A 186 10.03 -11.30 -13.36
N LEU A 187 11.07 -10.48 -13.15
CA LEU A 187 11.84 -9.87 -14.23
C LEU A 187 12.77 -10.92 -14.88
N PRO A 188 12.91 -10.92 -16.22
CA PRO A 188 13.90 -11.73 -16.92
C PRO A 188 15.32 -11.35 -16.47
N GLN A 189 16.24 -12.31 -16.46
CA GLN A 189 17.66 -12.10 -16.13
C GLN A 189 18.45 -11.59 -17.33
#